data_AF-A0AAJ0PUB9-F1
#
_entry.id   AF-A0AAJ0PUB9-F1
#
_cell.length_a   1.000
_cell.length_b   1.000
_cell.length_c   1.000
_cell.angle_alpha   90.00
_cell.angle_beta   90.00
_cell.angle_gamma   90.00
#
_symmetry.space_group_name_H-M   'P 1'
#
loop_
_entity.id
_entity.type
_entity.pdbx_description
1 polymer ?
#
loop_
_entity_poly.entity_id
_entity_poly.type
_entity_poly.pdbx_seq_one_letter_code
_entity_poly.pdbx_strand_id
1 'polypeptide(L)' 'MAFLVENEASDAIEVDVGVPVLRCYVRWLVQDGNHRLAAAMIAGRATIKASVAGQLDYAKRLFGVDCAAK' A
#
# COMPACT_ATOMS: atom_id res chain seq x y z
N MET A 1 -5.87 10.11 -13.89
CA MET A 1 -6.42 8.74 -13.73
C MET A 1 -6.29 7.92 -15.00
N ALA A 2 -6.97 8.28 -16.10
CA ALA A 2 -6.92 7.54 -17.36
C ALA A 2 -5.48 7.26 -17.85
N PHE A 3 -4.60 8.25 -17.78
CA PHE A 3 -3.18 8.09 -18.11
C PHE A 3 -2.47 6.96 -17.33
N LEU A 4 -2.77 6.80 -16.04
CA LEU A 4 -2.12 5.79 -15.17
C LEU A 4 -2.66 4.37 -15.38
N VAL A 5 -3.82 4.25 -16.02
CA VAL A 5 -4.39 2.94 -16.39
C VAL A 5 -3.52 2.34 -17.49
N GLU A 6 -3.18 3.13 -18.51
CA GLU A 6 -2.32 2.71 -19.62
C GLU A 6 -0.83 2.76 -19.27
N ASN A 7 -0.41 3.70 -18.41
CA ASN A 7 0.99 3.92 -18.04
C ASN A 7 1.19 3.65 -16.54
N GLU A 8 1.76 2.49 -16.19
CA GLU A 8 2.03 2.16 -14.80
C GLU A 8 2.96 3.18 -14.15
N ALA A 9 2.57 3.71 -12.99
CA ALA A 9 3.44 4.57 -12.21
C ALA A 9 4.62 3.77 -11.65
N SER A 10 5.84 4.31 -11.78
CA SER A 10 7.04 3.72 -11.21
C SER A 10 7.07 3.78 -9.68
N ASP A 11 6.44 4.81 -9.11
CA ASP A 11 6.45 5.10 -7.69
C ASP A 11 5.48 4.19 -6.92
N ALA A 12 5.93 3.76 -5.74
CA ALA A 12 5.10 2.99 -4.82
C ALA A 12 3.94 3.83 -4.25
N ILE A 13 2.86 3.16 -3.85
CA ILE A 13 1.86 3.74 -2.95
C ILE A 13 2.39 3.70 -1.51
N GLU A 14 1.89 4.57 -0.64
CA GLU A 14 2.25 4.54 0.79
C GLU A 14 1.12 3.90 1.60
N VAL A 15 1.45 2.86 2.36
CA VAL A 15 0.53 2.12 3.21
C VAL A 15 0.99 2.21 4.65
N ASP A 16 0.15 2.74 5.55
CA ASP A 16 0.37 2.67 6.99
C ASP A 16 -0.59 1.63 7.57
N VAL A 17 -0.10 0.64 8.32
CA VAL A 17 -0.93 -0.38 8.98
C VAL A 17 -1.32 -0.01 10.41
N GLY A 18 -0.89 1.15 10.89
CA GLY A 18 -1.01 1.59 12.27
C GLY A 18 -0.05 0.87 13.21
N VAL A 19 -0.24 1.08 14.51
CA VAL A 19 0.56 0.49 15.58
C VAL A 19 -0.38 -0.14 16.62
N PRO A 20 -0.92 -1.35 16.36
CA PRO A 20 -1.89 -1.99 17.23
C PRO A 20 -1.43 -2.16 18.68
N VAL A 21 -0.14 -2.38 18.93
CA VAL A 21 0.40 -2.50 20.29
C VAL A 21 0.20 -1.23 21.13
N LEU A 22 0.10 -0.07 20.48
CA LEU A 22 -0.22 1.22 21.11
C LEU A 22 -1.70 1.59 20.98
N ARG A 23 -2.56 0.66 20.55
CA ARG A 23 -3.97 0.89 20.23
C ARG A 23 -4.20 1.96 19.14
N CYS A 24 -3.20 2.21 18.29
CA CYS A 24 -3.31 3.08 17.13
C CYS A 24 -3.77 2.27 15.93
N TYR A 25 -5.04 2.43 15.55
CA TYR A 25 -5.65 1.75 14.42
C TYR A 25 -6.03 2.77 13.34
N VAL A 26 -5.61 2.49 12.12
CA VAL A 26 -5.94 3.30 10.96
C VAL A 26 -7.21 2.77 10.28
N ARG A 27 -8.14 3.66 9.93
CA ARG A 27 -9.35 3.31 9.19
C ARG A 27 -9.10 3.20 7.68
N TRP A 28 -8.18 4.04 7.18
CA TRP A 28 -7.76 4.07 5.79
C TRP A 28 -6.25 3.86 5.74
N LEU A 29 -5.84 2.80 5.06
CA LEU A 29 -4.44 2.34 5.07
C LEU A 29 -3.58 3.13 4.07
N VAL A 30 -4.15 3.62 2.96
CA VAL A 30 -3.41 4.25 1.86
C VAL A 30 -3.22 5.74 2.15
N GLN A 31 -2.00 6.12 2.53
CA GLN A 31 -1.64 7.51 2.86
C GLN A 31 -1.31 8.34 1.61
N ASP A 32 -0.68 7.71 0.62
CA ASP A 32 -0.38 8.32 -0.69
C ASP A 32 -0.57 7.32 -1.84
N GLY A 33 -0.87 7.83 -3.03
CA GLY A 33 -0.98 7.02 -4.23
C GLY A 33 -2.37 6.43 -4.49
N ASN A 34 -3.42 6.96 -3.85
CA ASN A 34 -4.82 6.55 -4.07
C ASN A 34 -5.19 6.51 -5.56
N HIS A 35 -4.71 7.48 -6.33
CA HIS A 35 -4.93 7.56 -7.78
C HIS A 35 -4.19 6.46 -8.56
N ARG A 36 -2.98 6.10 -8.12
CA ARG A 36 -2.20 4.98 -8.70
C ARG A 36 -2.88 3.65 -8.38
N LEU A 37 -3.34 3.47 -7.15
CA LEU A 37 -4.09 2.27 -6.73
C LEU A 37 -5.38 2.11 -7.53
N ALA A 38 -6.19 3.17 -7.63
CA ALA A 38 -7.42 3.13 -8.42
C ALA A 38 -7.16 2.80 -9.90
N ALA A 39 -6.11 3.37 -10.49
CA ALA A 39 -5.73 3.08 -11.86
C ALA A 39 -5.28 1.61 -12.05
N ALA A 40 -4.52 1.06 -11.10
CA ALA A 40 -4.10 -0.34 -11.12
C ALA A 40 -5.31 -1.30 -11.01
N MET A 41 -6.30 -0.97 -10.17
CA MET A 41 -7.55 -1.72 -10.07
C MET A 41 -8.33 -1.71 -11.40
N ILE A 42 -8.49 -0.54 -12.01
CA ILE A 42 -9.18 -0.40 -13.31
C ILE A 42 -8.43 -1.16 -14.42
N ALA A 43 -7.10 -1.12 -14.41
CA ALA A 43 -6.25 -1.84 -15.35
C ALA A 43 -6.22 -3.37 -15.10
N GLY A 44 -6.87 -3.88 -14.05
CA GLY A 44 -6.89 -5.30 -13.72
C GLY A 44 -5.56 -5.86 -13.23
N ARG A 45 -4.67 -5.01 -12.69
CA ARG A 45 -3.37 -5.46 -12.14
C ARG A 45 -3.59 -6.22 -10.84
N ALA A 46 -2.97 -7.40 -10.73
CA ALA A 46 -3.06 -8.24 -9.53
C ALA A 46 -2.27 -7.67 -8.34
N THR A 47 -1.24 -6.87 -8.61
CA THR A 47 -0.35 -6.29 -7.60
C THR A 47 0.01 -4.84 -7.95
N ILE A 48 0.46 -4.09 -6.94
CA ILE A 48 1.02 -2.75 -7.06
C ILE A 48 2.17 -2.60 -6.06
N LYS A 49 3.19 -1.81 -6.40
CA LYS A 49 4.29 -1.49 -5.48
C LYS A 49 3.77 -0.65 -4.31
N ALA A 50 4.15 -1.00 -3.09
CA ALA A 50 3.80 -0.27 -1.89
C ALA A 50 5.02 -0.14 -0.95
N SER A 51 5.19 1.03 -0.33
CA SER A 51 5.99 1.21 0.87
C SER A 51 5.08 1.03 2.08
N VAL A 52 5.58 0.35 3.12
CA VAL A 52 4.79 0.04 4.32
C VAL A 52 5.38 0.75 5.54
N ALA A 53 4.52 1.45 6.28
CA ALA A 53 4.81 2.10 7.55
C ALA A 53 3.95 1.51 8.69
N GLY A 54 4.29 1.88 9.93
CA GLY A 54 3.62 1.38 11.14
C GLY A 54 4.34 0.18 11.75
N GLN A 55 3.58 -0.72 12.39
CA GLN A 55 4.13 -1.91 13.04
C GLN A 55 4.42 -3.02 12.02
N LEU A 56 5.69 -3.20 11.63
CA LEU A 56 6.09 -4.13 10.56
C LEU A 56 5.78 -5.61 10.86
N ASP A 57 5.86 -6.05 12.12
CA ASP A 57 5.44 -7.42 12.49
C ASP A 57 3.94 -7.66 12.28
N TYR A 58 3.13 -6.60 12.42
CA TYR A 58 1.71 -6.65 12.11
C TYR A 58 1.49 -6.65 10.60
N ALA A 59 2.21 -5.79 9.86
CA ALA A 59 2.18 -5.79 8.41
C ALA A 59 2.55 -7.16 7.81
N LYS A 60 3.59 -7.82 8.34
CA LYS A 60 4.01 -9.16 7.92
C LYS A 60 2.91 -10.20 8.11
N ARG A 61 2.14 -10.11 9.20
CA ARG A 61 0.96 -10.98 9.43
C ARG A 61 -0.19 -10.67 8.47
N LEU A 62 -0.40 -9.40 8.12
CA LEU A 62 -1.47 -8.98 7.20
C LEU A 62 -1.18 -9.37 5.75
N PHE A 63 0.04 -9.12 5.28
CA PHE A 63 0.41 -9.28 3.88
C PHE A 63 1.08 -10.63 3.57
N GLY A 64 1.53 -11.37 4.59
CA GLY A 64 2.23 -12.64 4.42
C GLY A 64 3.64 -12.51 3.82
N VAL A 65 4.19 -11.29 3.76
CA VAL A 65 5.51 -10.98 3.22
C VAL A 65 6.33 -10.13 4.20
N ASP A 66 7.65 -10.22 4.13
CA ASP A 66 8.52 -9.38 4.95
C ASP A 66 8.59 -7.95 4.39
N CYS A 67 8.14 -6.98 5.18
CA CYS A 67 8.10 -5.56 4.79
C CYS A 67 9.30 -4.75 5.34
N ALA A 68 10.26 -5.38 6.01
CA ALA A 68 11.41 -4.68 6.60
C ALA A 68 12.54 -4.40 5.59
N ALA A 69 12.53 -5.04 4.42
CA ALA A 69 13.52 -4.82 3.38
C ALA A 69 13.19 -3.54 2.58
N LYS A 70 14.18 -2.64 2.46
CA LYS A 70 14.13 -1.46 1.59
C LYS A 70 14.69 -1.79 0.21
#